data_AF-A0A522EFI8-F1
#
_entry.id   AF-A0A522EFI8-F1
#
_cell.length_a   1.000
_cell.length_b   1.000
_cell.length_c   1.000
_cell.angle_alpha   90.00
_cell.angle_beta   90.00
_cell.angle_gamma   90.00
#
_symmetry.space_group_name_H-M   'P 1'
#
loop_
_entity.id
_entity.type
_entity.pdbx_description
1 polymer ?
#
loop_
_entity_poly.entity_id
_entity_poly.type
_entity_poly.pdbx_seq_one_letter_code
_entity_poly.pdbx_strand_id
1 'polypeptide(L)'
;MTTIEVDDLKKWLLSRNFKPDFFFGETTSAPDYLDKSHPRYSAKLAATVQVWLAMEDGNLLDGKATKTAIADWLKSHYKEFGLVYEGKINGTGIEECTKVANWNEKGGATKTSER
;
A
#
# COMPACT_ATOMS: atom_id res chain seq x y z
N MET A 1 -25.99 12.44 36.48
CA MET A 1 -25.46 12.14 35.13
C MET A 1 -25.07 10.68 35.15
N THR A 2 -25.61 9.88 34.24
CA THR A 2 -25.34 8.43 34.20
C THR A 2 -24.46 8.15 33.00
N THR A 3 -23.35 7.43 33.22
CA THR A 3 -22.42 6.99 32.18
C THR A 3 -22.48 5.46 32.06
N ILE A 4 -22.14 4.94 30.89
CA ILE A 4 -22.05 3.50 30.63
C ILE A 4 -20.68 3.20 30.04
N GLU A 5 -20.11 2.05 30.42
CA GLU A 5 -18.86 1.55 29.85
C GLU A 5 -19.07 1.10 28.40
N VAL A 6 -18.14 1.49 27.53
CA VAL A 6 -18.22 1.21 26.07
C VAL A 6 -18.26 -0.30 25.81
N ASP A 7 -17.54 -1.09 26.58
CA ASP A 7 -17.47 -2.54 26.40
C ASP A 7 -18.80 -3.24 26.73
N ASP A 8 -19.52 -2.76 27.74
CA ASP A 8 -20.84 -3.29 28.09
C ASP A 8 -21.89 -2.91 27.06
N LEU A 9 -21.79 -1.69 26.51
CA LEU A 9 -22.61 -1.28 25.36
C LEU A 9 -22.32 -2.15 24.13
N LYS A 10 -21.06 -2.46 23.81
CA LYS A 10 -20.69 -3.35 22.70
C LYS A 10 -21.26 -4.76 22.89
N LYS A 11 -21.14 -5.34 24.08
CA LYS A 11 -21.72 -6.67 24.39
C LYS A 11 -23.23 -6.69 24.21
N TRP A 12 -23.91 -5.64 24.69
CA TRP A 12 -25.35 -5.51 24.53
C TRP A 12 -25.77 -5.39 23.07
N LEU A 13 -25.06 -4.60 22.26
CA LEU A 13 -25.30 -4.47 20.82
C LEU A 13 -25.11 -5.81 20.08
N LEU A 14 -24.05 -6.56 20.41
CA LEU A 14 -23.80 -7.91 19.88
C LEU A 14 -24.91 -8.89 20.23
N SER A 15 -25.45 -8.84 21.46
CA SER A 15 -26.56 -9.70 21.89
C SER A 15 -27.84 -9.49 21.07
N ARG A 16 -27.96 -8.33 20.43
CA ARG A 16 -29.07 -7.97 19.54
C ARG A 16 -28.74 -8.11 18.06
N ASN A 17 -27.58 -8.71 17.74
CA ASN A 17 -27.06 -8.86 16.39
C ASN A 17 -26.96 -7.53 15.62
N PHE A 18 -26.77 -6.42 16.33
CA PHE A 18 -26.66 -5.08 15.74
C PHE A 18 -25.21 -4.59 15.89
N LYS A 19 -24.56 -4.31 14.77
CA LYS A 19 -23.14 -3.95 14.70
C LYS A 19 -22.96 -2.61 13.98
N PRO A 20 -23.23 -1.48 14.66
CA PRO A 20 -22.96 -0.16 14.10
C PRO A 20 -21.46 0.05 13.85
N ASP A 21 -21.12 0.57 12.67
CA ASP A 21 -19.73 0.83 12.23
C ASP A 21 -18.95 1.70 13.22
N PHE A 22 -19.60 2.61 13.93
CA PHE A 22 -18.96 3.43 14.95
C PHE A 22 -18.30 2.63 16.10
N PHE A 23 -18.88 1.48 16.49
CA PHE A 23 -18.37 0.66 17.61
C PHE A 23 -17.61 -0.59 17.17
N PHE A 24 -17.89 -1.07 15.95
CA PHE A 24 -17.39 -2.34 15.41
C PHE A 24 -16.62 -2.18 14.10
N GLY A 25 -16.52 -0.96 13.58
CA GLY A 25 -15.65 -0.61 12.47
C GLY A 25 -14.21 -0.52 12.97
N GLU A 26 -13.47 -1.59 12.74
CA GLU A 26 -12.13 -1.57 12.16
C GLU A 26 -11.66 -3.02 12.03
N THR A 27 -12.04 -3.62 10.91
CA THR A 27 -10.97 -4.22 10.12
C THR A 27 -10.79 -3.29 8.95
N THR A 28 -9.80 -2.42 9.01
CA THR A 28 -8.92 -2.19 7.86
C THR A 28 -8.27 -3.53 7.49
N SER A 29 -9.10 -4.53 7.16
CA SER A 29 -8.64 -5.68 6.42
C SER A 29 -8.00 -5.05 5.19
N ALA A 30 -6.73 -5.34 4.97
CA ALA A 30 -6.10 -5.02 3.70
C ALA A 30 -7.12 -5.44 2.62
N PRO A 31 -7.43 -4.57 1.65
CA PRO A 31 -8.40 -4.90 0.61
C PRO A 31 -8.13 -6.28 0.04
N ASP A 32 -9.17 -7.05 -0.31
CA ASP A 32 -9.03 -8.46 -0.73
C ASP A 32 -7.98 -8.68 -1.84
N TYR A 33 -7.73 -7.68 -2.67
CA TYR A 33 -6.72 -7.72 -3.73
C TYR A 33 -5.25 -7.68 -3.23
N LEU A 34 -5.02 -7.31 -1.96
CA LEU A 34 -3.73 -7.35 -1.27
C LEU A 34 -3.53 -8.63 -0.44
N ASP A 35 -4.57 -9.44 -0.25
CA ASP A 35 -4.48 -10.69 0.50
C ASP A 35 -3.74 -11.77 -0.32
N LYS A 36 -2.59 -12.22 0.19
CA LYS A 36 -1.76 -13.27 -0.42
C LYS A 36 -2.46 -14.62 -0.54
N SER A 37 -3.49 -14.87 0.27
CA SER A 37 -4.28 -16.11 0.24
C SER A 37 -5.42 -16.07 -0.78
N HIS A 38 -5.74 -14.89 -1.33
CA HIS A 38 -6.86 -14.72 -2.24
C HIS A 38 -6.59 -15.42 -3.60
N PRO A 39 -7.55 -16.17 -4.18
CA PRO A 39 -7.33 -16.94 -5.41
C PRO A 39 -6.89 -16.13 -6.63
N ARG A 40 -7.20 -14.83 -6.64
CA ARG A 40 -6.82 -13.88 -7.69
C ARG A 40 -5.69 -12.94 -7.27
N TYR A 41 -4.97 -13.29 -6.20
CA TYR A 41 -3.83 -12.51 -5.75
C TYR A 41 -2.80 -12.37 -6.86
N SER A 42 -2.33 -11.14 -7.08
CA SER A 42 -1.27 -10.82 -8.02
C SER A 42 -0.19 -10.04 -7.29
N ALA A 43 1.00 -10.62 -7.22
CA ALA A 43 2.12 -10.01 -6.52
C ALA A 43 2.54 -8.68 -7.15
N LYS A 44 2.47 -8.56 -8.48
CA LYS A 44 2.69 -7.30 -9.21
C LYS A 44 1.64 -6.24 -8.87
N LEU A 45 0.37 -6.62 -8.77
CA LEU A 45 -0.69 -5.68 -8.39
C LEU A 45 -0.45 -5.16 -6.97
N ALA A 46 -0.21 -6.07 -6.02
CA ALA A 46 0.07 -5.71 -4.64
C ALA A 46 1.29 -4.79 -4.52
N ALA A 47 2.39 -5.12 -5.21
CA ALA A 47 3.60 -4.29 -5.25
C ALA A 47 3.32 -2.88 -5.81
N THR A 48 2.53 -2.79 -6.87
CA THR A 48 2.18 -1.53 -7.53
C THR A 48 1.37 -0.62 -6.62
N VAL A 49 0.36 -1.18 -5.94
CA VAL A 49 -0.46 -0.40 -4.99
C VAL A 49 0.36 0.01 -3.77
N GLN A 50 1.17 -0.90 -3.23
CA GLN A 50 1.96 -0.62 -2.03
C GLN A 50 3.04 0.42 -2.27
N VAL A 51 3.76 0.37 -3.40
CA VAL A 51 4.74 1.42 -3.71
C VAL A 51 4.05 2.76 -3.94
N TRP A 52 2.87 2.78 -4.56
CA TRP A 52 2.10 4.01 -4.76
C TRP A 52 1.71 4.67 -3.43
N LEU A 53 1.20 3.88 -2.48
CA LEU A 53 0.90 4.34 -1.11
C LEU A 53 2.17 4.79 -0.37
N ALA A 54 3.27 4.05 -0.50
CA ALA A 54 4.52 4.39 0.17
C ALA A 54 5.05 5.77 -0.22
N MET A 55 4.80 6.23 -1.45
CA MET A 55 5.24 7.55 -1.90
C MET A 55 4.54 8.74 -1.23
N GLU A 56 3.54 8.51 -0.36
CA GLU A 56 3.04 9.54 0.55
C GLU A 56 4.14 10.02 1.52
N ASP A 57 5.13 9.17 1.82
CA ASP A 57 6.35 9.59 2.51
C ASP A 57 7.23 10.43 1.58
N GLY A 58 7.16 11.75 1.76
CA GLY A 58 7.92 12.72 0.98
C GLY A 58 9.44 12.53 1.01
N ASN A 59 9.99 11.82 2.00
CA ASN A 59 11.43 11.51 2.06
C ASN A 59 11.85 10.54 0.95
N LEU A 60 10.94 9.70 0.45
CA LEU A 60 11.24 8.77 -0.64
C LEU A 60 11.41 9.49 -1.99
N LEU A 61 10.80 10.68 -2.12
CA LEU A 61 10.86 11.51 -3.31
C LEU A 61 12.00 12.53 -3.28
N ASP A 62 12.74 12.66 -2.17
CA ASP A 62 13.73 13.73 -1.91
C ASP A 62 14.68 13.97 -3.11
N GLY A 63 14.37 15.00 -3.91
CA GLY A 63 15.10 15.37 -5.12
C GLY A 63 15.07 14.37 -6.28
N LYS A 64 14.33 13.26 -6.16
CA LYS A 64 14.24 12.21 -7.20
C LYS A 64 13.02 12.39 -8.08
N ALA A 65 13.16 12.01 -9.36
CA ALA A 65 11.99 11.82 -10.21
C ALA A 65 11.12 10.69 -9.65
N THR A 66 9.80 10.86 -9.65
CA THR A 66 8.82 9.90 -9.12
C THR A 66 9.06 8.48 -9.64
N LYS A 67 9.28 8.34 -10.95
CA LYS A 67 9.59 7.05 -11.58
C LYS A 67 10.86 6.39 -11.01
N THR A 68 11.90 7.16 -10.71
CA THR A 68 13.15 6.66 -10.12
C THR A 68 12.93 6.22 -8.67
N ALA A 69 12.23 7.04 -7.87
CA ALA A 69 11.92 6.72 -6.48
C ALA A 69 11.11 5.42 -6.36
N ILE A 70 10.07 5.26 -7.19
CA ILE A 70 9.26 4.04 -7.27
C ILE A 70 10.12 2.82 -7.62
N ALA A 71 10.97 2.94 -8.64
CA ALA A 71 11.84 1.84 -9.07
C ALA A 71 12.83 1.42 -7.98
N ASP A 72 13.43 2.40 -7.28
CA ASP A 72 14.36 2.14 -6.17
C ASP A 72 13.66 1.45 -5.00
N TRP A 73 12.45 1.91 -4.64
CA TRP A 73 11.66 1.30 -3.56
C TRP A 73 11.24 -0.14 -3.89
N LEU A 74 10.81 -0.41 -5.13
CA LEU A 74 10.48 -1.78 -5.56
C LEU A 74 11.71 -2.69 -5.56
N LYS A 75 12.90 -2.16 -5.90
CA LYS A 75 14.16 -2.93 -5.82
C LYS A 75 14.58 -3.25 -4.39
N SER A 76 14.28 -2.40 -3.40
CA SER A 76 14.58 -2.72 -2.00
C SER A 76 13.60 -3.75 -1.41
N HIS A 77 12.35 -3.79 -1.89
CA HIS A 77 11.31 -4.69 -1.39
C HIS A 77 10.99 -5.88 -2.31
N TYR A 78 11.79 -6.13 -3.36
CA TYR A 78 11.48 -7.11 -4.41
C TYR A 78 11.19 -8.52 -3.87
N LYS A 79 11.87 -8.93 -2.79
CA LYS A 79 11.66 -10.24 -2.16
C LYS A 79 10.30 -10.35 -1.48
N GLU A 80 9.85 -9.29 -0.82
CA GLU A 80 8.58 -9.25 -0.05
C GLU A 80 7.36 -9.39 -0.96
N PHE A 81 7.48 -8.86 -2.17
CA PHE A 81 6.49 -8.92 -3.23
C PHE A 81 6.74 -10.05 -4.23
N GLY A 82 7.69 -10.95 -3.98
CA GLY A 82 7.96 -12.07 -4.88
C GLY A 82 8.34 -11.64 -6.31
N LEU A 83 8.88 -10.43 -6.49
CA LEU A 83 9.40 -9.92 -7.77
C LEU A 83 10.76 -10.58 -8.06
N VAL A 84 10.77 -11.91 -8.11
CA VAL A 84 11.92 -12.78 -8.30
C VAL A 84 11.67 -13.67 -9.51
N TYR A 85 12.66 -13.80 -10.37
CA TYR A 85 12.66 -14.70 -11.51
C TYR A 85 13.99 -15.47 -11.49
N GLU A 86 13.92 -16.81 -11.50
CA GLU A 86 15.10 -17.70 -11.42
C GLU A 86 16.07 -17.35 -10.28
N GLY A 87 15.53 -17.03 -9.09
CA GLY A 87 16.32 -16.67 -7.91
C GLY A 87 16.98 -15.28 -7.97
N LYS A 88 16.76 -14.52 -9.04
CA LYS A 88 17.26 -13.15 -9.23
C LYS A 88 16.13 -12.15 -9.24
N ILE A 89 16.46 -10.88 -9.08
CA ILE A 89 15.49 -9.79 -9.17
C ILE A 89 14.78 -9.79 -10.53
N ASN A 90 13.45 -9.72 -10.54
CA ASN A 90 12.65 -9.64 -11.77
C ASN A 90 12.62 -8.18 -12.28
N GLY A 91 13.63 -7.80 -13.07
CA GLY A 91 13.77 -6.44 -13.60
C GLY A 91 12.57 -5.99 -14.44
N THR A 92 12.05 -6.87 -15.31
CA THR A 92 10.87 -6.58 -16.14
C THR A 92 9.62 -6.35 -15.28
N GLY A 93 9.40 -7.18 -14.25
CA GLY A 93 8.28 -7.00 -13.33
C GLY A 93 8.35 -5.68 -12.56
N ILE A 94 9.55 -5.28 -12.13
CA ILE A 94 9.77 -3.97 -11.49
C ILE A 94 9.47 -2.83 -12.47
N GLU A 95 9.94 -2.91 -13.70
CA GLU A 95 9.71 -1.86 -14.70
C GLU A 95 8.21 -1.70 -15.01
N GLU A 96 7.47 -2.80 -15.15
CA GLU A 96 6.03 -2.79 -15.35
C GLU A 96 5.29 -2.15 -14.17
N CYS A 97 5.57 -2.60 -12.94
CA CYS A 97 4.98 -1.99 -11.74
C CYS A 97 5.34 -0.50 -11.61
N THR A 98 6.57 -0.14 -11.94
CA THR A 98 7.03 1.25 -11.93
C THR A 98 6.23 2.12 -12.91
N LYS A 99 5.99 1.62 -14.12
CA LYS A 99 5.20 2.33 -15.14
C LYS A 99 3.75 2.54 -14.67
N VAL A 100 3.13 1.51 -14.08
CA VAL A 100 1.73 1.59 -13.62
C VAL A 100 1.58 2.48 -12.39
N ALA A 101 2.50 2.40 -11.42
CA ALA A 101 2.44 3.19 -10.20
C ALA A 101 2.81 4.67 -10.41
N ASN A 102 3.48 5.03 -11.51
CA ASN A 102 3.93 6.41 -11.72
C ASN A 102 2.76 7.34 -12.11
N TRP A 103 2.14 8.01 -11.14
CA TRP A 103 1.09 9.01 -11.38
C TRP A 103 1.62 10.32 -11.95
N ASN A 104 2.93 10.57 -11.84
CA ASN A 104 3.58 11.78 -12.35
C ASN A 104 4.15 11.53 -13.75
N GLU A 105 3.30 11.65 -14.76
CA GLU A 105 3.64 11.41 -16.17
C GLU A 105 4.48 12.54 -16.79
N LYS A 106 4.59 13.70 -16.14
CA LYS A 106 5.39 14.84 -16.62
C LYS A 106 6.87 14.59 -16.35
N GLY A 107 7.48 13.76 -17.19
CA GLY A 107 8.92 13.56 -17.25
C GLY A 107 9.66 14.76 -17.83
N GLY A 108 9.83 15.81 -17.03
CA GLY A 108 10.82 16.87 -17.25
C GLY A 108 11.90 16.80 -16.16
N ALA A 109 13.11 17.25 -16.47
CA ALA A 109 14.25 17.25 -15.54
C ALA A 109 13.85 17.77 -14.15
N THR A 110 14.27 17.06 -13.10
CA THR A 110 14.09 17.46 -11.70
C THR A 110 14.53 18.90 -11.55
N LYS A 111 13.66 19.77 -11.04
CA LYS A 111 14.06 21.12 -10.66
C LYS A 111 15.14 20.97 -9.59
N THR A 112 16.39 21.25 -9.96
CA THR A 112 17.51 21.33 -9.02
C THR A 112 17.09 22.29 -7.91
N SER A 113 17.00 21.79 -6.68
CA SER A 113 16.87 22.65 -5.50
C SER A 113 18.17 23.42 -5.37
N GLU A 114 18.16 24.72 -5.68
CA GLU A 114 19.27 25.61 -5.31
C GLU A 114 19.31 25.69 -3.78
N ARG A 115 20.50 25.41 -3.24
CA ARG A 115 20.80 25.45 -1.80
C ARG A 115 21.36 26.83 -1.45
#